data_AF-A0A554JUP2-F1
#
_entry.id   AF-A0A554JUP2-F1
#
_cell.length_a   1.000
_cell.length_b   1.000
_cell.length_c   1.000
_cell.angle_alpha   90.00
_cell.angle_beta   90.00
_cell.angle_gamma   90.00
#
_symmetry.space_group_name_H-M   'P 1'
#
loop_
_entity.id
_entity.type
_entity.pdbx_description
1 polymer ?
#
loop_
_entity_poly.entity_id
_entity_poly.type
_entity_poly.pdbx_seq_one_letter_code
_entity_poly.pdbx_strand_id
1 'polypeptide(L)' 'MKPVYVCTGGCGGKVSAEDYAAGKTTCATPGCSKEGLPLESRQECEECGAVISLAEVPIHKH' A
#
# COMPACT_ATOMS: atom_id res chain seq x y z
N MET A 1 -10.80 -8.85 -0.94
CA MET A 1 -9.52 -8.19 -0.63
C MET A 1 -8.90 -7.78 -1.96
N LYS A 2 -8.35 -6.57 -2.04
CA LYS A 2 -7.75 -6.05 -3.28
C LYS A 2 -6.28 -5.66 -3.07
N PRO A 3 -5.42 -5.83 -4.09
CA PRO A 3 -4.03 -5.40 -4.01
C PRO A 3 -3.95 -3.87 -3.96
N VAL A 4 -3.14 -3.37 -3.02
CA VAL A 4 -2.79 -1.95 -2.89
C VAL A 4 -1.29 -1.82 -2.66
N TYR A 5 -0.73 -0.68 -3.01
CA TYR A 5 0.70 -0.40 -2.86
C TYR A 5 0.86 0.80 -1.94
N VAL A 6 1.59 0.62 -0.84
CA VAL A 6 1.63 1.61 0.25
C VAL A 6 3.02 2.13 0.55
N CYS A 7 3.08 3.40 0.92
CA CYS A 7 4.26 4.04 1.46
C CYS A 7 4.35 3.75 2.96
N THR A 8 5.37 2.98 3.36
CA THR A 8 5.55 2.51 4.74
C THR A 8 6.13 3.58 5.68
N GLY A 9 6.35 4.80 5.22
CA GLY A 9 6.96 5.89 5.99
C GLY A 9 6.07 6.56 7.03
N GLY A 10 4.97 5.92 7.46
CA GLY A 10 3.98 6.49 8.40
C GLY A 10 3.14 7.64 7.84
N CYS A 11 3.49 8.15 6.66
CA CYS A 11 2.81 9.23 5.96
C CYS A 11 1.52 8.79 5.23
N GLY A 12 1.18 7.49 5.25
CA GLY A 12 -0.14 6.98 4.85
C GLY A 12 -0.44 6.97 3.36
N GLY A 13 0.54 7.24 2.49
CA GLY A 13 0.36 7.20 1.04
C GLY A 13 0.01 5.78 0.55
N LYS A 14 -1.02 5.65 -0.28
CA LYS A 14 -1.37 4.40 -0.96
C LYS A 14 -1.84 4.66 -2.38
N VAL A 15 -1.61 3.70 -3.27
CA VAL A 15 -2.12 3.70 -4.64
C VAL A 15 -2.73 2.34 -4.97
N SER A 16 -3.66 2.35 -5.92
CA SER A 16 -4.28 1.14 -6.45
C SER A 16 -3.31 0.35 -7.33
N ALA A 17 -3.61 -0.93 -7.59
CA ALA A 17 -2.81 -1.72 -8.52
C ALA A 17 -2.76 -1.13 -9.95
N GLU A 18 -3.84 -0.48 -10.38
CA GLU A 18 -3.90 0.21 -11.68
C GLU A 18 -2.93 1.40 -11.74
N ASP A 19 -2.88 2.21 -10.67
CA ASP A 19 -1.94 3.32 -10.55
C ASP A 19 -0.48 2.85 -10.53
N TYR A 20 -0.22 1.74 -9.83
CA TYR A 20 1.09 1.12 -9.79
C TYR A 20 1.51 0.62 -11.18
N ALA A 21 0.59 -0.05 -11.90
CA ALA A 21 0.79 -0.50 -13.28
C ALA A 21 0.96 0.68 -14.27
N ALA A 22 0.34 1.83 -13.98
CA ALA A 22 0.52 3.07 -14.72
C ALA A 22 1.85 3.79 -14.41
N GLY A 23 2.69 3.23 -13.53
CA GLY A 23 4.03 3.73 -13.23
C GLY A 23 4.17 4.48 -11.91
N LYS A 24 3.11 4.58 -11.09
CA LYS A 24 3.19 5.16 -9.74
C LYS A 24 3.75 4.13 -8.75
N THR A 25 5.01 3.74 -8.94
CA THR A 25 5.65 2.65 -8.20
C THR A 25 6.41 3.10 -6.96
N THR A 26 6.55 4.41 -6.75
CA THR A 26 7.29 5.01 -5.63
C THR A 26 6.40 5.90 -4.77
N CYS A 27 6.80 6.09 -3.51
CA CYS A 27 6.13 6.99 -2.59
C CYS A 27 6.34 8.44 -3.04
N ALA A 28 5.26 9.07 -3.49
CA ALA A 28 5.27 10.47 -3.94
C ALA A 28 4.80 11.44 -2.85
N THR A 29 4.73 11.01 -1.58
CA THR A 29 4.26 11.87 -0.49
C THR A 29 5.32 12.89 -0.11
N PRO A 30 5.08 14.20 -0.36
CA PRO A 30 6.07 15.25 -0.15
C PRO A 30 6.50 15.32 1.31
N GLY A 31 7.81 15.27 1.56
CA GLY A 31 8.39 15.36 2.90
C GLY A 31 8.30 14.07 3.71
N CYS A 32 7.89 12.95 3.11
CA CYS A 32 7.92 11.65 3.77
C CYS A 32 9.34 11.09 3.79
N SER A 33 9.75 10.45 4.89
CA SER A 33 11.07 9.81 5.00
C SER A 33 11.29 8.67 4.00
N LYS A 34 10.23 8.24 3.32
CA LYS A 34 10.25 7.21 2.28
C LYS A 34 9.92 7.77 0.89
N GLU A 35 9.88 9.08 0.72
CA GLU A 35 9.69 9.72 -0.59
C GLU A 35 10.72 9.19 -1.61
N GLY A 36 10.26 8.88 -2.81
CA GLY A 36 11.07 8.31 -3.89
C GLY A 36 11.40 6.82 -3.73
N LEU A 37 11.14 6.20 -2.57
CA LEU A 37 11.34 4.77 -2.38
C LEU A 37 10.16 3.95 -2.93
N PRO A 38 10.39 2.68 -3.34
CA PRO A 38 9.34 1.82 -3.86
C PRO A 38 8.22 1.60 -2.85
N LEU A 39 6.99 1.56 -3.36
CA LEU A 39 5.82 1.21 -2.57
C LEU A 39 5.82 -0.29 -2.24
N GLU A 40 5.33 -0.64 -1.06
CA GLU A 40 5.22 -2.01 -0.60
C GLU A 40 3.85 -2.59 -0.99
N SER A 41 3.84 -3.80 -1.55
CA SER A 41 2.61 -4.50 -1.91
C SER A 41 1.88 -5.01 -0.67
N ARG A 42 0.60 -4.64 -0.53
CA ARG A 42 -0.28 -5.03 0.57
C ARG A 42 -1.68 -5.39 0.06
N GLN A 43 -2.51 -5.96 0.94
CA GLN A 43 -3.92 -6.25 0.67
C GLN A 43 -4.78 -5.26 1.45
N GLU A 44 -5.72 -4.61 0.77
CA GLU A 44 -6.78 -3.85 1.42
C GLU A 44 -8.03 -4.71 1.52
N CYS A 45 -8.58 -4.81 2.73
CA CYS A 45 -9.86 -5.45 2.92
C CYS A 45 -10.99 -4.55 2.42
N GLU A 46 -11.88 -5.09 1.59
CA GLU A 46 -12.95 -4.30 1.00
C GLU A 46 -14.08 -3.99 1.99
N GLU A 47 -14.28 -4.82 3.01
CA GLU A 47 -15.39 -4.61 3.95
C GLU A 47 -15.02 -3.65 5.11
N CYS A 48 -13.75 -3.60 5.55
CA CYS A 48 -13.33 -2.69 6.62
C CYS A 48 -12.26 -1.66 6.23
N GLY A 49 -11.65 -1.78 5.04
CA GLY A 49 -10.57 -0.90 4.59
C GLY A 49 -9.21 -1.15 5.26
N ALA A 50 -9.05 -2.22 6.05
CA ALA A 50 -7.77 -2.53 6.69
C ALA A 50 -6.69 -2.90 5.65
N VAL A 51 -5.50 -2.32 5.79
CA VAL A 51 -4.35 -2.59 4.93
C VAL A 51 -3.42 -3.56 5.64
N ILE A 52 -3.23 -4.74 5.05
CA ILE A 52 -2.55 -5.88 5.66
C ILE A 52 -1.34 -6.25 4.83
N SER A 53 -0.21 -6.50 5.49
CA SER A 53 0.98 -7.03 4.85
C SER A 53 0.79 -8.50 4.50
N LEU A 54 1.06 -8.85 3.25
CA LEU A 54 0.99 -10.23 2.76
C LEU A 54 1.99 -11.17 3.46
N ALA A 55 3.06 -10.61 4.04
CA ALA A 55 4.07 -11.38 4.77
C ALA A 55 3.63 -11.76 6.19
N GLU A 56 2.61 -11.10 6.74
CA GLU A 56 2.33 -11.15 8.19
C GLU A 56 1.02 -11.88 8.51
N VAL A 57 0.06 -12.01 7.58
CA VAL A 57 -1.25 -12.62 7.89
C VAL A 57 -1.86 -13.36 6.69
N PRO A 58 -2.00 -14.70 6.74
CA PRO A 58 -2.75 -15.46 5.73
C PRO A 58 -4.28 -15.40 5.88
N ILE A 59 -4.81 -14.83 6.97
CA ILE A 59 -6.24 -14.85 7.30
C ILE A 59 -6.65 -13.58 8.06
N HIS A 60 -6.98 -12.52 7.32
CA HIS A 60 -7.79 -11.44 7.88
C HIS A 60 -9.25 -11.93 7.90
N LYS A 61 -9.75 -12.20 9.11
CA LYS A 61 -11.11 -12.67 9.36
C LYS A 61 -11.94 -11.48 9.87
N HIS A 62 -13.03 -11.17 9.17
CA HIS A 62 -14.08 -10.27 9.65
C HIS A 62 -15.04 -10.98 10.59
#